data_AF-A0A661T0V6-F1
#
_entry.id   AF-A0A661T0V6-F1
#
_cell.length_a   1.000
_cell.length_b   1.000
_cell.length_c   1.000
_cell.angle_alpha   90.00
_cell.angle_beta   90.00
_cell.angle_gamma   90.00
#
_symmetry.space_group_name_H-M   'P 1'
#
loop_
_entity.id
_entity.type
_entity.pdbx_description
1 polymer ?
#
loop_
_entity_poly.entity_id
_entity_poly.type
_entity_poly.pdbx_seq_one_letter_code
_entity_poly.pdbx_strand_id
1 'polypeptide(L)'
;MRNAKAKMIEGTFDKLQDILRSVFLVPGYVKDLGGSAEENEVDERELHRLAAAGKLLTFWEFARVLMKAMDYYNKERSHRGVLKEWKGRPKPKQATPMDALRVCYAAGWRPGPVSREAIDLIFLPRARRTVDRGRITFQNEFYEHETLVGLNGTRVECRHDPLDPGWVMVFRDGRYLCTAKPVEYSSMKDRELASRKIAEKARIRKGFINEYRRYTSGIPDFRRFSEVPAVEKAAALIGKDRKKRLEERKEVSAPSDEEVLSGVERIENYRPAPMRPIFASKWDRYRWILEQEAEGHGPADEDLEFKADFEASMDEDARDYWQVYKEGLAMQEAVK
;
A
#
# COMPACT_ATOMS: atom_id res chain seq x y z
N MET A 1 -38.43 28.98 3.00
CA MET A 1 -38.47 27.97 1.92
C MET A 1 -38.98 26.66 2.49
N ARG A 2 -40.22 26.26 2.19
CA ARG A 2 -40.73 24.93 2.58
C ARG A 2 -40.06 23.89 1.67
N ASN A 3 -39.09 23.15 2.22
CA ASN A 3 -38.52 21.97 1.57
C ASN A 3 -39.65 21.04 1.14
N ALA A 4 -39.77 20.79 -0.16
CA ALA A 4 -40.67 19.78 -0.69
C ALA A 4 -40.32 18.45 -0.03
N LYS A 5 -41.30 17.80 0.59
CA LYS A 5 -41.16 16.44 1.11
C LYS A 5 -40.61 15.56 -0.02
N ALA A 6 -39.42 15.01 0.15
CA ALA A 6 -38.80 14.03 -0.75
C ALA A 6 -39.51 12.66 -0.70
N LYS A 7 -40.84 12.66 -0.83
CA LYS A 7 -41.73 11.50 -0.68
C LYS A 7 -42.27 11.00 -2.04
N MET A 8 -41.48 11.17 -3.10
CA MET A 8 -41.83 10.85 -4.49
C MET A 8 -40.96 9.75 -5.11
N ILE A 9 -39.91 9.28 -4.42
CA ILE A 9 -38.92 8.37 -4.99
C ILE A 9 -39.53 6.96 -5.13
N GLU A 10 -40.21 6.45 -4.09
CA GLU A 10 -40.86 5.13 -4.08
C GLU A 10 -41.89 4.98 -5.22
N GLY A 11 -42.88 5.87 -5.30
CA GLY A 11 -43.90 5.83 -6.36
C GLY A 11 -43.38 6.15 -7.78
N THR A 12 -42.11 6.54 -7.93
CA THR A 12 -41.46 6.63 -9.25
C THR A 12 -40.88 5.28 -9.64
N PHE A 13 -40.27 4.55 -8.70
CA PHE A 13 -39.77 3.21 -8.94
C PHE A 13 -40.88 2.21 -9.23
N ASP A 14 -42.02 2.29 -8.51
CA ASP A 14 -43.20 1.46 -8.82
C ASP A 14 -43.65 1.65 -10.28
N LYS A 15 -43.70 2.90 -10.74
CA LYS A 15 -44.07 3.21 -12.13
C LYS A 15 -43.06 2.70 -13.15
N LEU A 16 -41.77 2.71 -12.81
CA LEU A 16 -40.72 2.18 -13.68
C LEU A 16 -40.79 0.65 -13.74
N GLN A 17 -41.02 -0.01 -12.60
CA GLN A 17 -41.26 -1.44 -12.50
C GLN A 17 -42.49 -1.84 -13.33
N ASP A 18 -43.59 -1.10 -13.22
CA ASP A 18 -44.77 -1.29 -14.07
C ASP A 18 -44.45 -1.15 -15.55
N ILE A 19 -43.67 -0.15 -15.96
CA ILE A 19 -43.29 0.06 -17.37
C ILE A 19 -42.43 -1.11 -17.87
N LEU A 20 -41.45 -1.54 -17.07
CA LEU A 20 -40.60 -2.68 -17.40
C LEU A 20 -41.44 -3.95 -17.59
N ARG A 21 -42.44 -4.17 -16.74
CA ARG A 21 -43.33 -5.34 -16.81
C ARG A 21 -44.37 -5.26 -17.93
N SER A 22 -45.05 -4.13 -18.08
CA SER A 22 -46.22 -4.01 -18.96
C SER A 22 -45.89 -3.55 -20.37
N VAL A 23 -44.89 -2.68 -20.53
CA VAL A 23 -44.52 -2.09 -21.83
C VAL A 23 -43.36 -2.86 -22.45
N PHE A 24 -42.31 -3.13 -21.66
CA PHE A 24 -41.09 -3.79 -22.14
C PHE A 24 -41.07 -5.30 -21.87
N LEU A 25 -42.08 -5.83 -21.17
CA LEU A 25 -42.27 -7.26 -20.91
C LEU A 25 -41.01 -7.96 -20.37
N VAL A 26 -40.30 -7.29 -19.46
CA VAL A 26 -39.05 -7.81 -18.88
C VAL A 26 -39.32 -9.10 -18.10
N PRO A 27 -38.61 -10.20 -18.40
CA PRO A 27 -38.76 -11.47 -17.68
C PRO A 27 -38.06 -11.45 -16.31
N GLY A 28 -38.49 -12.32 -15.40
CA GLY A 28 -37.82 -12.54 -14.11
C GLY A 28 -38.21 -11.55 -13.01
N TYR A 29 -39.52 -11.41 -12.76
CA TYR A 29 -40.03 -10.69 -11.59
C TYR A 29 -39.70 -11.46 -10.31
N VAL A 30 -39.28 -10.77 -9.24
CA VAL A 30 -38.92 -11.40 -7.98
C VAL A 30 -39.57 -10.67 -6.82
N LYS A 31 -40.23 -11.43 -5.96
CA LYS A 31 -40.56 -11.22 -4.54
C LYS A 31 -40.75 -9.77 -4.10
N ASP A 32 -42.00 -9.41 -3.84
CA ASP A 32 -42.32 -8.22 -3.06
C ASP A 32 -42.04 -8.47 -1.57
N LEU A 33 -41.20 -7.63 -0.95
CA LEU A 33 -40.91 -7.68 0.48
C LEU A 33 -42.20 -7.38 1.27
N GLY A 34 -42.86 -8.44 1.74
CA GLY A 34 -44.16 -8.38 2.43
C GLY A 34 -45.33 -9.04 1.68
N GLY A 35 -45.10 -9.62 0.48
CA GLY A 35 -46.09 -10.40 -0.26
C GLY A 35 -46.39 -11.76 0.38
N SER A 36 -47.46 -12.43 -0.08
CA SER A 36 -47.85 -13.74 0.45
C SER A 36 -46.81 -14.81 0.11
N ALA A 37 -46.71 -15.85 0.94
CA ALA A 37 -45.77 -16.95 0.70
C ALA A 37 -46.06 -17.68 -0.62
N GLU A 38 -47.33 -17.80 -0.97
CA GLU A 38 -47.83 -18.49 -2.17
C GLU A 38 -47.42 -17.74 -3.45
N GLU A 39 -47.60 -16.42 -3.50
CA GLU A 39 -47.16 -15.59 -4.63
C GLU A 39 -45.65 -15.65 -4.83
N ASN A 40 -44.89 -15.60 -3.73
CA ASN A 40 -43.45 -15.65 -3.77
C ASN A 40 -42.93 -17.01 -4.28
N GLU A 41 -43.58 -18.12 -3.91
CA GLU A 41 -43.20 -19.45 -4.37
C GLU A 41 -43.45 -19.63 -5.88
N VAL A 42 -44.53 -19.04 -6.41
CA VAL A 42 -44.82 -19.04 -7.85
C VAL A 42 -43.75 -18.24 -8.61
N ASP A 43 -43.39 -17.06 -8.13
CA ASP A 43 -42.37 -16.21 -8.74
C ASP A 43 -40.97 -16.87 -8.71
N GLU A 44 -40.60 -17.53 -7.61
CA GLU A 44 -39.34 -18.27 -7.51
C GLU A 44 -39.27 -19.44 -8.50
N ARG A 45 -40.36 -20.22 -8.63
CA ARG A 45 -40.44 -21.30 -9.62
C ARG A 45 -40.31 -20.77 -11.05
N GLU A 46 -40.95 -19.64 -11.35
CA GLU A 46 -40.85 -19.01 -12.67
C GLU A 46 -39.44 -18.49 -12.95
N LEU A 47 -38.79 -17.87 -11.97
CA LEU A 47 -37.40 -17.42 -12.06
C LEU A 47 -36.47 -18.59 -12.39
N HIS A 48 -36.60 -19.71 -11.67
CA HIS A 48 -35.81 -20.91 -11.92
C HIS A 48 -36.06 -21.49 -13.31
N ARG A 49 -37.32 -21.50 -13.77
CA ARG A 49 -37.68 -21.95 -15.13
C ARG A 49 -37.04 -21.07 -16.20
N LEU A 50 -37.11 -19.74 -16.04
CA LEU A 50 -36.54 -18.79 -16.99
C LEU A 50 -35.00 -18.86 -17.01
N ALA A 51 -34.38 -19.05 -15.83
CA ALA A 51 -32.94 -19.26 -15.71
C ALA A 51 -32.50 -20.54 -16.45
N ALA A 52 -33.19 -21.67 -16.20
CA ALA A 52 -32.90 -22.94 -16.85
C ALA A 52 -33.08 -22.87 -18.39
N ALA A 53 -34.04 -22.06 -18.85
CA ALA A 53 -34.27 -21.82 -20.28
C ALA A 53 -33.32 -20.78 -20.91
N GLY A 54 -32.41 -20.17 -20.14
CA GLY A 54 -31.51 -19.12 -20.62
C GLY A 54 -32.24 -17.83 -21.05
N LYS A 55 -33.43 -17.58 -20.51
CA LYS A 55 -34.31 -16.45 -20.90
C LYS A 55 -34.21 -15.24 -19.96
N LEU A 56 -33.37 -15.30 -18.94
CA LEU A 56 -33.09 -14.14 -18.10
C LEU A 56 -32.15 -13.18 -18.82
N LEU A 57 -32.40 -11.89 -18.65
CA LEU A 57 -31.54 -10.85 -19.18
C LEU A 57 -30.20 -10.88 -18.45
N THR A 58 -29.12 -10.69 -19.20
CA THR A 58 -27.84 -10.28 -18.61
C THR A 58 -27.97 -8.89 -17.99
N PHE A 59 -27.04 -8.54 -17.11
CA PHE A 59 -27.01 -7.21 -16.48
C PHE A 59 -27.04 -6.07 -17.52
N TRP A 60 -26.26 -6.17 -18.59
CA TRP A 60 -26.18 -5.13 -19.62
C TRP A 60 -27.44 -5.04 -20.48
N GLU A 61 -28.09 -6.16 -20.77
CA GLU A 61 -29.37 -6.16 -21.46
C GLU A 61 -30.46 -5.54 -20.59
N PHE A 62 -30.51 -5.90 -19.31
CA PHE A 62 -31.40 -5.27 -18.34
C PHE A 62 -31.15 -3.77 -18.24
N ALA A 63 -29.90 -3.34 -18.07
CA ALA A 63 -29.53 -1.92 -17.99
C ALA A 63 -29.98 -1.15 -19.24
N ARG A 64 -29.83 -1.76 -20.43
CA ARG A 64 -30.30 -1.16 -21.68
C ARG A 64 -31.83 -0.99 -21.70
N VAL A 65 -32.58 -1.99 -21.25
CA VAL A 65 -34.05 -1.91 -21.18
C VAL A 65 -34.50 -0.92 -20.11
N LEU A 66 -33.81 -0.84 -18.97
CA LEU A 66 -34.04 0.16 -17.94
C LEU A 66 -33.91 1.58 -18.48
N MET A 67 -32.85 1.87 -19.25
CA MET A 67 -32.67 3.17 -19.90
C MET A 67 -33.82 3.50 -20.86
N LYS A 68 -34.28 2.52 -21.65
CA LYS A 68 -35.47 2.68 -22.51
C LYS A 68 -36.74 2.95 -21.71
N ALA A 69 -36.93 2.26 -20.59
CA ALA A 69 -38.07 2.47 -19.70
C ALA A 69 -38.06 3.86 -19.06
N MET A 70 -36.89 4.37 -18.68
CA MET A 70 -36.72 5.75 -18.21
C MET A 70 -37.03 6.76 -19.31
N ASP A 71 -36.59 6.51 -20.53
CA ASP A 71 -36.92 7.36 -21.68
C ASP A 71 -38.43 7.39 -21.95
N TYR A 72 -39.08 6.21 -21.93
CA TYR A 72 -40.53 6.09 -22.08
C TYR A 72 -41.29 6.84 -20.97
N TYR A 73 -40.88 6.65 -19.72
CA TYR A 73 -41.44 7.38 -18.57
C TYR A 73 -41.35 8.90 -18.78
N ASN A 74 -40.19 9.38 -19.24
CA ASN A 74 -39.94 10.82 -19.37
C ASN A 74 -40.61 11.44 -20.60
N LYS A 75 -40.78 10.70 -21.71
CA LYS A 75 -41.17 11.26 -23.01
C LYS A 75 -42.56 10.84 -23.50
N GLU A 76 -43.05 9.67 -23.09
CA GLU A 76 -44.27 9.09 -23.65
C GLU A 76 -45.38 8.95 -22.60
N ARG A 77 -45.03 8.61 -21.35
CA ARG A 77 -46.02 8.42 -20.28
C ARG A 77 -46.49 9.76 -19.70
N SER A 78 -47.79 10.04 -19.84
CA SER A 78 -48.38 11.22 -19.20
C SER A 78 -48.65 10.96 -17.71
N HIS A 79 -48.44 12.00 -16.88
CA HIS A 79 -48.62 11.89 -15.43
C HIS A 79 -49.52 12.99 -14.88
N ARG A 80 -50.55 12.59 -14.12
CA ARG A 80 -51.44 13.51 -13.40
C ARG A 80 -50.68 14.41 -12.40
N GLY A 81 -49.65 13.88 -11.76
CA GLY A 81 -48.79 14.65 -10.84
C GLY A 81 -48.02 15.77 -11.55
N VAL A 82 -47.50 15.50 -12.74
CA VAL A 82 -46.82 16.52 -13.57
C VAL A 82 -47.79 17.63 -13.96
N LEU A 83 -49.01 17.27 -14.37
CA LEU A 83 -50.06 18.25 -14.65
C LEU A 83 -50.40 19.10 -13.42
N LYS A 84 -50.39 18.54 -12.21
CA LYS A 84 -50.68 19.29 -10.98
C LYS A 84 -49.64 20.39 -10.72
N GLU A 85 -48.37 20.08 -10.96
CA GLU A 85 -47.22 20.98 -10.75
C GLU A 85 -46.86 21.82 -11.99
N TRP A 86 -47.70 21.80 -13.03
CA TRP A 86 -47.44 22.50 -14.30
C TRP A 86 -47.39 24.02 -14.11
N LYS A 87 -46.26 24.64 -14.49
CA LYS A 87 -46.04 26.08 -14.35
C LYS A 87 -46.30 26.89 -15.63
N GLY A 88 -46.33 26.25 -16.80
CA GLY A 88 -46.56 26.92 -18.08
C GLY A 88 -48.02 27.33 -18.30
N ARG A 89 -48.27 28.32 -19.14
CA ARG A 89 -49.61 28.67 -19.60
C ARG A 89 -49.67 28.67 -21.15
N PRO A 90 -50.72 28.11 -21.76
CA PRO A 90 -51.84 27.40 -21.13
C PRO A 90 -51.45 26.03 -20.55
N LYS A 91 -52.31 25.47 -19.68
CA LYS A 91 -52.10 24.14 -19.10
C LYS A 91 -52.57 23.06 -20.08
N PRO A 92 -51.73 22.09 -20.45
CA PRO A 92 -52.11 21.05 -21.40
C PRO A 92 -53.04 20.00 -20.77
N LYS A 93 -53.74 19.23 -21.61
CA LYS A 93 -54.60 18.11 -21.17
C LYS A 93 -53.77 16.92 -20.64
N GLN A 94 -52.58 16.71 -21.22
CA GLN A 94 -51.63 15.68 -20.85
C GLN A 94 -50.22 16.27 -20.86
N ALA A 95 -49.36 15.84 -19.95
CA ALA A 95 -47.97 16.28 -19.89
C ALA A 95 -47.06 15.17 -19.38
N THR A 96 -45.88 15.09 -19.96
CA THR A 96 -44.80 14.20 -19.53
C THR A 96 -43.78 14.96 -18.69
N PRO A 97 -42.91 14.27 -17.92
CA PRO A 97 -41.84 14.93 -17.16
C PRO A 97 -40.92 15.76 -18.05
N MET A 98 -40.63 15.29 -19.27
CA MET A 98 -39.82 16.03 -20.24
C MET A 98 -40.51 17.32 -20.70
N ASP A 99 -41.83 17.32 -20.88
CA ASP A 99 -42.56 18.55 -21.25
C ASP A 99 -42.47 19.60 -20.15
N ALA A 100 -42.58 19.20 -18.89
CA ALA A 100 -42.42 20.11 -17.76
C ALA A 100 -40.99 20.65 -17.66
N LEU A 101 -39.99 19.80 -17.90
CA LEU A 101 -38.58 20.21 -17.95
C LEU A 101 -38.32 21.23 -19.07
N ARG A 102 -38.90 21.01 -20.26
CA ARG A 102 -38.81 21.95 -21.39
C ARG A 102 -39.39 23.32 -21.04
N VAL A 103 -40.51 23.37 -20.32
CA VAL A 103 -41.09 24.64 -19.83
C VAL A 103 -40.14 25.33 -18.85
N CYS A 104 -39.51 24.59 -17.94
CA CYS A 104 -38.50 25.15 -17.04
C CYS A 104 -37.30 25.72 -17.82
N TYR A 105 -36.83 25.01 -18.85
CA TYR A 105 -35.79 25.51 -19.75
C TYR A 105 -36.21 26.76 -20.52
N ALA A 106 -37.44 26.81 -21.04
CA ALA A 106 -37.97 28.00 -21.69
C ALA A 106 -38.08 29.19 -20.72
N ALA A 107 -38.38 28.93 -19.45
CA ALA A 107 -38.42 29.92 -18.38
C ALA A 107 -37.02 30.35 -17.87
N GLY A 108 -35.94 29.88 -18.48
CA GLY A 108 -34.57 30.28 -18.15
C GLY A 108 -33.88 29.44 -17.08
N TRP A 109 -34.54 28.43 -16.50
CA TRP A 109 -33.85 27.50 -15.60
C TRP A 109 -32.80 26.71 -16.39
N ARG A 110 -31.63 26.48 -15.79
CA ARG A 110 -30.57 25.62 -16.34
C ARG A 110 -30.00 24.78 -15.19
N PRO A 111 -29.59 23.52 -15.43
CA PRO A 111 -28.87 22.77 -14.43
C PRO A 111 -27.55 23.48 -14.12
N GLY A 112 -27.23 23.60 -12.84
CA GLY A 112 -25.92 24.09 -12.43
C GLY A 112 -24.85 23.06 -12.79
N PRO A 113 -23.74 23.44 -13.44
CA PRO A 113 -22.64 22.52 -13.66
C PRO A 113 -22.02 22.15 -12.30
N VAL A 114 -21.86 20.85 -12.05
CA VAL A 114 -20.98 20.37 -10.98
C VAL A 114 -19.59 20.28 -11.59
N SER A 115 -18.57 20.83 -10.92
CA SER A 115 -17.20 20.74 -11.41
C SER A 115 -16.75 19.27 -11.44
N ARG A 116 -15.82 18.92 -12.33
CA ARG A 116 -15.32 17.54 -12.43
C ARG A 116 -14.69 17.09 -11.12
N GLU A 117 -13.94 17.99 -10.48
CA GLU A 117 -13.29 17.77 -9.19
C GLU A 117 -14.31 17.49 -8.09
N ALA A 118 -15.47 18.16 -8.12
CA ALA A 118 -16.56 17.92 -7.19
C ALA A 118 -17.24 16.57 -7.46
N ILE A 119 -17.41 16.17 -8.72
CA ILE A 119 -17.92 14.84 -9.10
C ILE A 119 -16.98 13.76 -8.55
N ASP A 120 -15.69 13.85 -8.86
CA ASP A 120 -14.68 12.87 -8.43
C ASP A 120 -14.71 12.74 -6.90
N LEU A 121 -14.69 13.86 -6.18
CA LEU A 121 -14.76 13.89 -4.72
C LEU A 121 -16.04 13.28 -4.13
N ILE A 122 -17.18 13.37 -4.81
CA ILE A 122 -18.46 12.79 -4.35
C ILE A 122 -18.41 11.26 -4.42
N PHE A 123 -17.77 10.72 -5.46
CA PHE A 123 -17.72 9.29 -5.73
C PHE A 123 -16.58 8.54 -5.03
N LEU A 124 -15.61 9.25 -4.45
CA LEU A 124 -14.56 8.60 -3.67
C LEU A 124 -15.15 7.81 -2.48
N PRO A 125 -14.76 6.52 -2.32
CA PRO A 125 -15.17 5.73 -1.17
C PRO A 125 -14.73 6.36 0.16
N ARG A 126 -15.63 6.26 1.14
CA ARG A 126 -15.49 6.91 2.45
C ARG A 126 -15.21 5.87 3.52
N ALA A 127 -14.24 6.17 4.38
CA ALA A 127 -13.94 5.38 5.56
C ALA A 127 -13.79 6.30 6.78
N ARG A 128 -14.12 5.81 7.97
CA ARG A 128 -13.83 6.52 9.21
C ARG A 128 -12.61 5.90 9.88
N ARG A 129 -11.63 6.74 10.23
CA ARG A 129 -10.42 6.34 10.93
C ARG A 129 -10.13 7.26 12.10
N THR A 130 -9.37 6.76 13.06
CA THR A 130 -8.90 7.53 14.21
C THR A 130 -7.47 7.94 13.93
N VAL A 131 -7.17 9.22 14.15
CA VAL A 131 -5.80 9.73 14.06
C VAL A 131 -5.02 9.26 15.29
N ASP A 132 -3.86 8.64 15.07
CA ASP A 132 -2.91 8.27 16.13
C ASP A 132 -1.55 8.89 15.82
N ARG A 133 -1.05 9.73 16.74
CA ARG A 133 0.26 10.39 16.68
C ARG A 133 0.54 11.08 15.33
N GLY A 134 -0.47 11.75 14.76
CA GLY A 134 -0.36 12.43 13.48
C GLY A 134 -0.44 11.52 12.25
N ARG A 135 -0.86 10.27 12.45
CA ARG A 135 -0.97 9.25 11.41
C ARG A 135 -2.37 8.65 11.37
N ILE A 136 -2.71 8.12 10.20
CA ILE A 136 -3.94 7.36 10.00
C ILE A 136 -3.55 6.02 9.42
N THR A 137 -4.04 4.93 10.03
CA THR A 137 -3.92 3.59 9.46
C THR A 137 -5.08 3.35 8.48
N PHE A 138 -4.75 3.06 7.23
CA PHE A 138 -5.71 2.81 6.18
C PHE A 138 -5.18 1.73 5.23
N GLN A 139 -5.98 0.69 4.97
CA GLN A 139 -5.58 -0.48 4.16
C GLN A 139 -4.21 -1.08 4.53
N ASN A 140 -3.92 -1.23 5.83
CA ASN A 140 -2.63 -1.71 6.38
C ASN A 140 -1.41 -0.80 6.13
N GLU A 141 -1.60 0.36 5.52
CA GLU A 141 -0.58 1.40 5.41
C GLU A 141 -0.82 2.53 6.40
N PHE A 142 0.25 3.27 6.70
CA PHE A 142 0.16 4.47 7.50
C PHE A 142 0.26 5.68 6.58
N TYR A 143 -0.59 6.65 6.80
CA TYR A 143 -0.56 7.94 6.12
C TYR A 143 -0.25 9.04 7.13
N GLU A 144 0.62 9.99 6.76
CA GLU A 144 1.00 11.10 7.62
C GLU A 144 0.81 12.46 6.94
N HIS A 145 0.52 13.47 7.77
CA HIS A 145 0.47 14.87 7.38
C HIS A 145 0.63 15.75 8.63
N GLU A 146 1.30 16.89 8.54
CA GLU A 146 1.58 17.77 9.70
C GLU A 146 0.31 18.21 10.43
N THR A 147 -0.75 18.52 9.69
CA THR A 147 -2.08 18.91 10.22
C THR A 147 -2.70 17.84 11.12
N LEU A 148 -2.34 16.56 10.97
CA LEU A 148 -2.87 15.48 11.78
C LEU A 148 -2.24 15.42 13.18
N VAL A 149 -1.05 16.01 13.38
CA VAL A 149 -0.32 15.94 14.66
C VAL A 149 -1.16 16.51 15.81
N GLY A 150 -1.92 17.58 15.56
CA GLY A 150 -2.81 18.21 16.55
C GLY A 150 -4.16 17.49 16.75
N LEU A 151 -4.44 16.42 16.00
CA LEU A 151 -5.74 15.74 15.99
C LEU A 151 -5.71 14.35 16.62
N ASN A 152 -4.70 14.06 17.45
CA ASN A 152 -4.54 12.76 18.10
C ASN A 152 -5.82 12.30 18.84
N GLY A 153 -6.25 11.07 18.61
CA GLY A 153 -7.48 10.49 19.18
C GLY A 153 -8.77 10.94 18.50
N THR A 154 -8.71 11.83 17.50
CA THR A 154 -9.90 12.34 16.80
C THR A 154 -10.30 11.41 15.67
N ARG A 155 -11.61 11.17 15.50
CA ARG A 155 -12.16 10.44 14.35
C ARG A 155 -12.30 11.39 13.15
N VAL A 156 -11.79 10.95 12.02
CA VAL A 156 -11.83 11.68 10.75
C VAL A 156 -12.44 10.81 9.64
N GLU A 157 -13.03 11.47 8.66
CA GLU A 157 -13.48 10.84 7.42
C GLU A 157 -12.33 10.84 6.41
N CYS A 158 -12.01 9.68 5.86
CA CYS A 158 -11.00 9.46 4.86
C CYS A 158 -11.68 9.16 3.54
N ARG A 159 -11.25 9.83 2.48
CA ARG A 159 -11.63 9.55 1.10
C ARG A 159 -10.38 9.18 0.32
N HIS A 160 -10.48 8.13 -0.48
CA HIS A 160 -9.35 7.57 -1.19
C HIS A 160 -9.83 7.02 -2.53
N ASP A 161 -8.93 6.97 -3.50
CA ASP A 161 -9.13 6.19 -4.71
C ASP A 161 -8.72 4.73 -4.43
N PRO A 162 -9.60 3.73 -4.63
CA PRO A 162 -9.24 2.33 -4.52
C PRO A 162 -8.14 1.88 -5.48
N LEU A 163 -7.91 2.62 -6.57
CA LEU A 163 -6.91 2.32 -7.60
C LEU A 163 -5.57 3.02 -7.34
N ASP A 164 -5.55 4.07 -6.52
CA ASP A 164 -4.35 4.85 -6.21
C ASP A 164 -4.16 5.00 -4.69
N PRO A 165 -3.30 4.17 -4.07
CA PRO A 165 -3.00 4.26 -2.64
C PRO A 165 -2.03 5.42 -2.30
N GLY A 166 -1.59 6.23 -3.27
CA GLY A 166 -0.61 7.30 -3.07
C GLY A 166 -1.08 8.45 -2.19
N TRP A 167 -2.37 8.55 -1.90
CA TRP A 167 -2.94 9.62 -1.09
C TRP A 167 -4.26 9.24 -0.42
N VAL A 168 -4.53 9.91 0.70
CA VAL A 168 -5.82 9.84 1.40
C VAL A 168 -6.25 11.26 1.75
N MET A 169 -7.41 11.69 1.27
CA MET A 169 -8.00 12.97 1.66
C MET A 169 -8.70 12.83 3.00
N VAL A 170 -8.40 13.75 3.92
CA VAL A 170 -8.93 13.74 5.28
C VAL A 170 -9.92 14.88 5.46
N PHE A 171 -11.09 14.53 5.99
CA PHE A 171 -12.20 15.42 6.27
C PHE A 171 -12.60 15.33 7.74
N ARG A 172 -13.09 16.44 8.26
CA ARG A 172 -13.71 16.53 9.58
C ARG A 172 -14.96 17.37 9.50
N ASP A 173 -16.07 16.85 10.01
CA ASP A 173 -17.36 17.55 10.02
C ASP A 173 -17.76 18.09 8.63
N GLY A 174 -17.45 17.32 7.58
CA GLY A 174 -17.70 17.66 6.18
C GLY A 174 -16.72 18.67 5.56
N ARG A 175 -15.72 19.15 6.31
CA ARG A 175 -14.70 20.09 5.83
C ARG A 175 -13.41 19.35 5.50
N TYR A 176 -12.80 19.69 4.36
CA TYR A 176 -11.48 19.20 3.98
C TYR A 176 -10.42 19.75 4.96
N LEU A 177 -9.53 18.88 5.41
CA LEU A 177 -8.41 19.24 6.28
C LEU A 177 -7.07 19.19 5.54
N CYS A 178 -6.75 18.04 4.97
CA CYS A 178 -5.46 17.81 4.31
C CYS A 178 -5.50 16.56 3.43
N THR A 179 -4.49 16.42 2.57
CA THR A 179 -4.21 15.19 1.83
C THR A 179 -3.00 14.51 2.47
N ALA A 180 -3.24 13.39 3.14
CA ALA A 180 -2.19 12.61 3.78
C ALA A 180 -1.52 11.68 2.75
N LYS A 181 -0.20 11.51 2.88
CA LYS A 181 0.63 10.67 2.01
C LYS A 181 1.12 9.44 2.78
N PRO A 182 1.39 8.33 2.10
CA PRO A 182 1.92 7.14 2.74
C PRO A 182 3.24 7.46 3.45
N VAL A 183 3.43 6.88 4.64
CA VAL A 183 4.63 7.06 5.44
C VAL A 183 5.79 6.36 4.74
N GLU A 184 6.78 7.15 4.30
CA GLU A 184 8.04 6.59 3.81
C GLU A 184 8.84 5.99 4.96
N TYR A 185 9.09 4.69 4.95
CA TYR A 185 9.95 4.06 5.96
C TYR A 185 11.41 4.27 5.61
N SER A 186 12.17 4.93 6.49
CA SER A 186 13.62 4.94 6.38
C SER A 186 14.19 3.62 6.90
N SER A 187 14.93 2.91 6.05
CA SER A 187 15.79 1.80 6.47
C SER A 187 17.17 2.33 6.86
N MET A 188 17.89 1.64 7.76
CA MET A 188 19.30 1.96 8.02
C MET A 188 20.18 1.82 6.78
N LYS A 189 19.71 1.08 5.77
CA LYS A 189 20.40 0.92 4.48
C LYS A 189 20.33 2.18 3.61
N ASP A 190 19.33 3.04 3.81
CA ASP A 190 19.14 4.28 3.05
C ASP A 190 19.62 5.48 3.88
N ARG A 191 20.92 5.77 3.75
CA ARG A 191 21.60 6.85 4.49
C ARG A 191 21.06 8.24 4.15
N GLU A 192 20.63 8.48 2.92
CA GLU A 192 20.11 9.79 2.49
C GLU A 192 18.74 10.08 3.10
N LEU A 193 17.81 9.12 2.98
CA LEU A 193 16.48 9.25 3.55
C LEU A 193 16.51 9.37 5.07
N ALA A 194 17.38 8.58 5.73
CA ALA A 194 17.59 8.67 7.17
C ALA A 194 18.12 10.05 7.59
N SER A 195 19.12 10.58 6.87
CA SER A 195 19.70 11.91 7.15
C SER A 195 18.66 13.03 6.99
N ARG A 196 17.84 12.96 5.92
CA ARG A 196 16.73 13.90 5.67
C ARG A 196 15.73 13.91 6.83
N LYS A 197 15.27 12.73 7.26
CA LYS A 197 14.30 12.59 8.38
C LYS A 197 14.88 13.06 9.72
N ILE A 198 16.16 12.82 9.98
CA ILE A 198 16.83 13.32 11.19
C ILE A 198 16.84 14.85 11.20
N ALA A 199 17.21 15.48 10.08
CA ALA A 199 17.24 16.93 9.95
C ALA A 199 15.83 17.55 10.12
N GLU A 200 14.82 16.93 9.53
CA GLU A 200 13.41 17.33 9.66
C GLU A 200 12.93 17.23 11.11
N LYS A 201 13.18 16.09 11.78
CA LYS A 201 12.85 15.90 13.20
C LYS A 201 13.55 16.94 14.08
N ALA A 202 14.81 17.28 13.80
CA ALA A 202 15.54 18.31 14.52
C ALA A 202 14.93 19.70 14.32
N ARG A 203 14.50 20.04 13.09
CA ARG A 203 13.82 21.29 12.76
C ARG A 203 12.49 21.43 13.51
N ILE A 204 11.65 20.40 13.46
CA ILE A 204 10.35 20.35 14.15
C ILE A 204 10.56 20.51 15.66
N ARG A 205 11.50 19.76 16.25
CA ARG A 205 11.85 19.87 17.68
C ARG A 205 12.28 21.28 18.05
N LYS A 206 13.12 21.92 17.23
CA LYS A 206 13.57 23.31 17.45
C LYS A 206 12.39 24.29 17.42
N GLY A 207 11.44 24.08 16.50
CA GLY A 207 10.17 24.83 16.45
C GLY A 207 9.40 24.75 17.77
N PHE A 208 9.13 23.53 18.25
CA PHE A 208 8.46 23.32 19.54
C PHE A 208 9.20 23.95 20.73
N ILE A 209 10.52 23.82 20.79
CA ILE A 209 11.33 24.43 21.85
C ILE A 209 11.20 25.95 21.83
N ASN A 210 11.27 26.57 20.66
CA ASN A 210 11.15 28.02 20.52
C ASN A 210 9.75 28.51 20.90
N GLU A 211 8.71 27.79 20.48
CA GLU A 211 7.33 28.13 20.82
C GLU A 211 7.09 27.99 22.32
N TYR A 212 7.56 26.89 22.92
CA TYR A 212 7.51 26.68 24.37
C TYR A 212 8.26 27.77 25.14
N ARG A 213 9.46 28.15 24.69
CA ARG A 213 10.22 29.26 25.28
C ARG A 213 9.47 30.58 25.16
N ARG A 214 8.81 30.84 24.03
CA ARG A 214 7.98 32.05 23.86
C ARG A 214 6.88 32.09 24.92
N TYR A 215 6.14 30.99 25.09
CA TYR A 215 5.08 30.91 26.10
C TYR A 215 5.58 30.97 27.54
N THR A 216 6.77 30.41 27.83
CA THR A 216 7.32 30.33 29.19
C THR A 216 8.24 31.49 29.57
N SER A 217 8.56 32.39 28.64
CA SER A 217 9.49 33.52 28.85
C SER A 217 9.08 34.48 29.99
N GLY A 218 7.78 34.61 30.27
CA GLY A 218 7.26 35.45 31.35
C GLY A 218 7.22 34.78 32.73
N ILE A 219 7.55 33.49 32.84
CA ILE A 219 7.51 32.73 34.09
C ILE A 219 8.93 32.66 34.68
N PRO A 220 9.17 33.18 35.90
CA PRO A 220 10.46 33.04 36.57
C PRO A 220 10.82 31.57 36.77
N ASP A 221 12.05 31.18 36.43
CA ASP A 221 12.54 29.82 36.67
C ASP A 221 12.80 29.64 38.18
N PHE A 222 11.95 28.87 38.84
CA PHE A 222 12.04 28.54 40.26
C PHE A 222 12.86 27.27 40.52
N ARG A 223 13.46 26.67 39.49
CA ARG A 223 14.33 25.49 39.65
C ARG A 223 15.64 25.91 40.29
N ARG A 224 15.85 25.44 41.52
CA ARG A 224 17.14 25.56 42.21
C ARG A 224 18.00 24.38 41.80
N PHE A 225 18.85 24.57 40.79
CA PHE A 225 19.86 23.59 40.44
C PHE A 225 20.92 23.55 41.54
N SER A 226 21.43 22.36 41.88
CA SER A 226 22.60 22.24 42.73
C SER A 226 23.79 22.94 42.07
N GLU A 227 24.59 23.65 42.84
CA GLU A 227 25.84 24.20 42.34
C GLU A 227 26.78 23.05 42.03
N VAL A 228 26.90 22.72 40.75
CA VAL A 228 27.86 21.74 40.26
C VAL A 228 29.26 22.22 40.66
N PRO A 229 30.03 21.42 41.42
CA PRO A 229 31.37 21.77 41.84
C PRO A 229 32.25 22.17 40.64
N ALA A 230 33.18 23.10 40.84
CA ALA A 230 34.05 23.61 39.78
C ALA A 230 34.84 22.49 39.07
N VAL A 231 35.18 21.42 39.80
CA VAL A 231 35.87 20.23 39.28
C VAL A 231 35.02 19.47 38.27
N GLU A 232 33.72 19.30 38.53
CA GLU A 232 32.81 18.61 37.61
C GLU A 232 32.53 19.45 36.36
N LYS A 233 32.45 20.78 36.48
CA LYS A 233 32.38 21.69 35.32
C LYS A 233 33.63 21.58 34.45
N ALA A 234 34.81 21.56 35.06
CA ALA A 234 36.07 21.36 34.35
C ALA A 234 36.14 19.98 33.68
N ALA A 235 35.74 18.92 34.36
CA ALA A 235 35.68 17.56 33.81
C ALA A 235 34.72 17.46 32.62
N ALA A 236 33.56 18.12 32.67
CA ALA A 236 32.60 18.15 31.57
C ALA A 236 33.14 18.90 30.33
N LEU A 237 33.89 19.99 30.54
CA LEU A 237 34.58 20.72 29.48
C LEU A 237 35.68 19.87 28.83
N ILE A 238 36.51 19.21 29.64
CA ILE A 238 37.57 18.29 29.17
C ILE A 238 36.95 17.11 28.41
N GLY A 239 35.84 16.56 28.90
CA GLY A 239 35.11 15.48 28.24
C GLY A 239 34.56 15.88 26.86
N LYS A 240 34.02 17.10 26.74
CA LYS A 240 33.60 17.66 25.44
C LYS A 240 34.77 17.80 24.47
N ASP A 241 35.88 18.34 24.95
CA ASP A 241 37.06 18.59 24.12
C ASP A 241 37.70 17.28 23.64
N ARG A 242 37.77 16.27 24.52
CA ARG A 242 38.19 14.90 24.17
C ARG A 242 37.29 14.27 23.12
N LYS A 243 35.97 14.46 23.23
CA LYS A 243 35.00 13.92 22.27
C LYS A 243 35.15 14.58 20.90
N LYS A 244 35.33 15.90 20.87
CA LYS A 244 35.59 16.66 19.64
C LYS A 244 36.86 16.18 18.93
N ARG A 245 37.97 16.01 19.67
CA ARG A 245 39.22 15.45 19.10
C ARG A 245 39.06 14.03 18.58
N LEU A 246 38.22 13.21 19.22
CA LEU A 246 37.91 11.85 18.75
C LEU A 246 37.10 11.86 17.45
N GLU A 247 36.17 12.79 17.30
CA GLU A 247 35.41 13.01 16.07
C GLU A 247 36.32 13.52 14.94
N GLU A 248 37.15 14.52 15.21
CA GLU A 248 38.16 15.04 14.27
C GLU A 248 39.13 13.92 13.82
N ARG A 249 39.61 13.09 14.75
CA ARG A 249 40.49 11.95 14.42
C ARG A 249 39.78 10.87 13.60
N LYS A 250 38.48 10.66 13.82
CA LYS A 250 37.67 9.72 13.03
C LYS A 250 37.45 10.20 11.60
N GLU A 251 37.24 11.50 11.40
CA GLU A 251 37.14 12.10 10.07
C GLU A 251 38.46 12.00 9.30
N VAL A 252 39.59 12.20 9.98
CA VAL A 252 40.93 12.07 9.37
C VAL A 252 41.34 10.62 9.09
N SER A 253 40.84 9.66 9.88
CA SER A 253 41.21 8.23 9.81
C SER A 253 40.15 7.36 9.13
N ALA A 254 39.18 7.95 8.41
CA ALA A 254 38.22 7.17 7.65
C ALA A 254 38.94 6.39 6.52
N PRO A 255 38.72 5.07 6.39
CA PRO A 255 39.34 4.27 5.33
C PRO A 255 38.99 4.84 3.96
N SER A 256 39.93 4.81 3.01
CA SER A 256 39.65 5.22 1.64
C SER A 256 38.72 4.20 0.95
N ASP A 257 38.01 4.64 -0.10
CA ASP A 257 37.13 3.75 -0.87
C ASP A 257 37.90 2.54 -1.45
N GLU A 258 39.17 2.70 -1.80
CA GLU A 258 40.06 1.62 -2.26
C GLU A 258 40.38 0.59 -1.16
N GLU A 259 40.61 1.04 0.08
CA GLU A 259 40.85 0.13 1.21
C GLU A 259 39.61 -0.71 1.53
N VAL A 260 38.43 -0.09 1.45
CA VAL A 260 37.15 -0.77 1.66
C VAL A 260 36.90 -1.81 0.58
N LEU A 261 37.12 -1.47 -0.70
CA LEU A 261 37.00 -2.41 -1.82
C LEU A 261 37.96 -3.59 -1.66
N SER A 262 39.22 -3.34 -1.31
CA SER A 262 40.18 -4.43 -1.06
C SER A 262 39.78 -5.32 0.12
N GLY A 263 39.12 -4.76 1.14
CA GLY A 263 38.56 -5.51 2.27
C GLY A 263 37.39 -6.40 1.86
N VAL A 264 36.50 -5.90 1.00
CA VAL A 264 35.37 -6.68 0.47
C VAL A 264 35.86 -7.83 -0.42
N GLU A 265 36.82 -7.58 -1.32
CA GLU A 265 37.41 -8.63 -2.16
C GLU A 265 38.06 -9.74 -1.34
N ARG A 266 38.74 -9.40 -0.24
CA ARG A 266 39.31 -10.42 0.68
C ARG A 266 38.25 -11.25 1.38
N ILE A 267 37.10 -10.66 1.71
CA ILE A 267 35.99 -11.36 2.36
C ILE A 267 35.26 -12.26 1.36
N GLU A 268 35.00 -11.77 0.15
CA GLU A 268 34.35 -12.54 -0.91
C GLU A 268 35.19 -13.74 -1.37
N ASN A 269 36.52 -13.56 -1.45
CA ASN A 269 37.44 -14.62 -1.85
C ASN A 269 37.98 -15.46 -0.68
N TYR A 270 37.47 -15.27 0.54
CA TYR A 270 37.90 -16.06 1.70
C TYR A 270 37.38 -17.50 1.58
N ARG A 271 38.28 -18.44 1.29
CA ARG A 271 38.01 -19.88 1.42
C ARG A 271 38.62 -20.40 2.72
N PRO A 272 37.83 -20.96 3.64
CA PRO A 272 38.38 -21.53 4.88
C PRO A 272 39.31 -22.70 4.54
N ALA A 273 40.44 -22.80 5.25
CA ALA A 273 41.34 -23.93 5.09
C ALA A 273 40.60 -25.23 5.48
N PRO A 274 40.68 -26.28 4.67
CA PRO A 274 40.01 -27.55 4.93
C PRO A 274 40.66 -28.23 6.14
N MET A 275 39.83 -28.81 7.02
CA MET A 275 40.30 -29.49 8.22
C MET A 275 40.94 -30.83 7.83
N ARG A 276 42.24 -31.01 8.13
CA ARG A 276 42.98 -32.25 7.85
C ARG A 276 42.43 -33.40 8.71
N PRO A 277 41.86 -34.47 8.12
CA PRO A 277 41.36 -35.61 8.88
C PRO A 277 42.50 -36.54 9.30
N ILE A 278 42.24 -37.40 10.28
CA ILE A 278 43.14 -38.53 10.60
C ILE A 278 42.85 -39.64 9.60
N PHE A 279 43.85 -40.01 8.79
CA PHE A 279 43.69 -41.02 7.75
C PHE A 279 43.73 -42.44 8.32
N ALA A 280 42.73 -43.26 8.00
CA ALA A 280 42.67 -44.66 8.41
C ALA A 280 43.63 -45.55 7.60
N SER A 281 43.94 -45.15 6.37
CA SER A 281 44.85 -45.86 5.48
C SER A 281 45.64 -44.91 4.58
N LYS A 282 46.70 -45.43 3.95
CA LYS A 282 47.47 -44.69 2.92
C LYS A 282 46.59 -44.31 1.72
N TRP A 283 45.61 -45.14 1.38
CA TRP A 283 44.64 -44.90 0.31
C TRP A 283 43.75 -43.70 0.63
N ASP A 284 43.29 -43.58 1.89
CA ASP A 284 42.45 -42.45 2.31
C ASP A 284 43.23 -41.13 2.32
N ARG A 285 44.51 -41.18 2.72
CA ARG A 285 45.40 -40.01 2.64
C ARG A 285 45.60 -39.56 1.21
N TYR A 286 45.86 -40.49 0.30
CA TYR A 286 46.05 -40.19 -1.12
C TYR A 286 44.76 -39.67 -1.78
N ARG A 287 43.60 -40.26 -1.44
CA ARG A 287 42.28 -39.77 -1.90
C ARG A 287 42.07 -38.30 -1.51
N TRP A 288 42.27 -38.01 -0.23
CA TRP A 288 42.06 -36.68 0.32
C TRP A 288 42.97 -35.66 -0.38
N ILE A 289 44.25 -35.99 -0.64
CA ILE A 289 45.17 -35.10 -1.37
C ILE A 289 44.63 -34.74 -2.77
N LEU A 290 44.11 -35.73 -3.52
CA LEU A 290 43.55 -35.50 -4.85
C LEU A 290 42.27 -34.64 -4.81
N GLU A 291 41.40 -34.86 -3.83
CA GLU A 291 40.19 -34.06 -3.62
C GLU A 291 40.55 -32.60 -3.26
N GLN A 292 41.59 -32.40 -2.44
CA GLN A 292 42.07 -31.06 -2.07
C GLN A 292 42.68 -30.29 -3.25
N GLU A 293 43.46 -30.95 -4.10
CA GLU A 293 44.01 -30.34 -5.32
C GLU A 293 42.88 -29.94 -6.30
N ALA A 294 41.84 -30.76 -6.45
CA ALA A 294 40.68 -30.47 -7.29
C ALA A 294 39.78 -29.35 -6.72
N GLU A 295 39.87 -29.04 -5.43
CA GLU A 295 39.16 -27.91 -4.81
C GLU A 295 39.98 -26.60 -4.84
N GLY A 296 41.20 -26.65 -5.40
CA GLY A 296 42.12 -25.52 -5.52
C GLY A 296 42.89 -25.21 -4.23
N HIS A 297 42.95 -26.16 -3.29
CA HIS A 297 43.77 -26.05 -2.09
C HIS A 297 45.17 -26.60 -2.37
N GLY A 298 46.21 -25.82 -2.08
CA GLY A 298 47.59 -26.29 -2.20
C GLY A 298 47.91 -27.34 -1.13
N PRO A 299 48.35 -28.56 -1.49
CA PRO A 299 48.75 -29.57 -0.50
C PRO A 299 49.98 -29.10 0.28
N ALA A 300 50.11 -29.56 1.52
CA ALA A 300 51.31 -29.31 2.33
C ALA A 300 52.52 -30.07 1.77
N ASP A 301 53.74 -29.59 2.03
CA ASP A 301 54.99 -30.20 1.53
C ASP A 301 55.10 -31.69 1.91
N GLU A 302 54.68 -32.07 3.12
CA GLU A 302 54.64 -33.47 3.59
C GLU A 302 53.69 -34.38 2.80
N ASP A 303 52.62 -33.81 2.24
CA ASP A 303 51.60 -34.55 1.47
C ASP A 303 52.03 -34.69 0.01
N LEU A 304 52.81 -33.74 -0.52
CA LEU A 304 53.46 -33.86 -1.83
C LEU A 304 54.50 -34.98 -1.85
N GLU A 305 55.34 -35.06 -0.82
CA GLU A 305 56.32 -36.15 -0.68
C GLU A 305 55.61 -37.51 -0.55
N PHE A 306 54.58 -37.60 0.31
CA PHE A 306 53.78 -38.82 0.46
C PHE A 306 53.11 -39.24 -0.85
N LYS A 307 52.56 -38.29 -1.62
CA LYS A 307 51.90 -38.55 -2.91
C LYS A 307 52.87 -39.20 -3.89
N ALA A 308 54.07 -38.64 -4.03
CA ALA A 308 55.11 -39.16 -4.92
C ALA A 308 55.56 -40.58 -4.52
N ASP A 309 55.82 -40.80 -3.23
CA ASP A 309 56.21 -42.11 -2.71
C ASP A 309 55.11 -43.17 -2.87
N PHE A 310 53.85 -42.76 -2.65
CA PHE A 310 52.71 -43.66 -2.77
C PHE A 310 52.47 -44.06 -4.23
N GLU A 311 52.48 -43.11 -5.18
CA GLU A 311 52.37 -43.39 -6.63
C GLU A 311 53.50 -44.31 -7.13
N ALA A 312 54.73 -44.14 -6.63
CA ALA A 312 55.87 -45.00 -6.99
C ALA A 312 55.71 -46.45 -6.49
N SER A 313 54.99 -46.66 -5.39
CA SER A 313 54.78 -47.98 -4.78
C SER A 313 53.54 -48.73 -5.30
N MET A 314 52.74 -48.12 -6.19
CA MET A 314 51.50 -48.72 -6.72
C MET A 314 51.77 -49.85 -7.71
N ASP A 315 50.94 -50.89 -7.67
CA ASP A 315 50.81 -51.90 -8.72
C ASP A 315 49.95 -51.39 -9.89
N GLU A 316 49.90 -52.17 -10.98
CA GLU A 316 49.24 -51.76 -12.23
C GLU A 316 47.72 -51.58 -12.04
N ASP A 317 47.08 -52.49 -11.29
CA ASP A 317 45.65 -52.41 -10.97
C ASP A 317 45.30 -51.17 -10.11
N ALA A 318 46.14 -50.80 -9.14
CA ALA A 318 45.93 -49.60 -8.34
C ALA A 318 46.10 -48.31 -9.16
N ARG A 319 47.05 -48.28 -10.11
CA ARG A 319 47.24 -47.11 -10.98
C ARG A 319 46.04 -46.87 -11.88
N ASP A 320 45.50 -47.93 -12.49
CA ASP A 320 44.32 -47.83 -13.35
C ASP A 320 43.10 -47.30 -12.57
N TYR A 321 42.89 -47.80 -11.35
CA TYR A 321 41.83 -47.30 -10.47
C TYR A 321 41.96 -45.79 -10.19
N TRP A 322 43.15 -45.34 -9.80
CA TRP A 322 43.38 -43.94 -9.46
C TRP A 322 43.39 -43.01 -10.67
N GLN A 323 43.72 -43.52 -11.86
CA GLN A 323 43.61 -42.75 -13.10
C GLN A 323 42.14 -42.44 -13.42
N VAL A 324 41.27 -43.45 -13.38
CA VAL A 324 39.81 -43.26 -13.56
C VAL A 324 39.25 -42.31 -12.50
N TYR A 325 39.72 -42.41 -11.26
CA TYR A 325 39.29 -41.53 -10.18
C TYR A 325 39.72 -40.06 -10.38
N LYS A 326 40.96 -39.81 -10.84
CA LYS A 326 41.46 -38.47 -11.19
C LYS A 326 40.66 -37.85 -12.35
N GLU A 327 40.33 -38.63 -13.37
CA GLU A 327 39.50 -38.19 -14.50
C GLU A 327 38.07 -37.84 -14.05
N GLY A 328 37.49 -38.62 -13.13
CA GLY A 328 36.19 -38.35 -12.53
C GLY A 328 36.14 -37.05 -11.72
N LEU A 329 37.20 -36.73 -10.96
CA LEU A 329 37.30 -35.48 -10.21
C LEU A 329 37.40 -34.25 -11.14
N ALA A 330 38.21 -34.33 -12.19
CA ALA A 330 38.35 -33.24 -13.16
C ALA A 330 37.03 -32.92 -13.90
N MET A 331 36.21 -33.93 -14.20
CA MET A 331 34.87 -33.73 -14.77
C MET A 331 33.90 -33.05 -13.79
N GLN A 332 34.03 -33.27 -12.47
CA GLN A 332 33.16 -32.65 -11.48
C GLN A 332 33.49 -31.17 -11.24
N GLU A 333 34.75 -30.78 -11.40
CA GLU A 333 35.19 -29.38 -11.28
C GLU A 333 34.71 -28.54 -12.46
N ALA A 334 34.74 -29.07 -13.69
CA ALA A 334 34.32 -28.37 -14.91
C ALA A 334 32.80 -28.08 -15.01
N VAL A 335 31.99 -28.69 -14.13
CA VAL A 335 30.52 -28.54 -14.08
C VAL A 335 30.08 -27.56 -12.98
N LYS A 336 30.98 -27.18 -12.07
CA LYS A 336 30.75 -26.17 -11.02
C LYS A 336 31.19 -24.79 -11.50
#